data_AF-A0A8T5W6G4-F1
#
_entry.id   AF-A0A8T5W6G4-F1
#
_cell.length_a   1.000
_cell.length_b   1.000
_cell.length_c   1.000
_cell.angle_alpha   90.00
_cell.angle_beta   90.00
_cell.angle_gamma   90.00
#
_symmetry.space_group_name_H-M   'P 1'
#
loop_
_entity.id
_entity.type
_entity.pdbx_description
1 polymer ?
#
loop_
_entity_poly.entity_id
_entity_poly.type
_entity_poly.pdbx_seq_one_letter_code
_entity_poly.pdbx_strand_id
1 'polypeptide(L)'
;MRVKDENFDHFCQALDFVCESLAKLIVRDGEGATKFIEVRVKGAPFPKDARRIARAVANSMLVKTAIAGASPNWGRVMSAVGAAHAKVKPHRVDVYFDNFLVVKGGLGVDAAEEKLGEVLKQDEVKITIDLHQGKDKATFWGCDLTEKYVKINKRYV
;
A
#
# COMPACT_ATOMS: atom_id res chain seq x y z
N MET A 1 23.17 14.02 28.27
CA MET A 1 23.81 12.91 27.51
C MET A 1 22.70 11.93 27.15
N ARG A 2 22.40 11.69 25.87
CA ARG A 2 21.42 10.66 25.48
C ARG A 2 22.12 9.31 25.62
N VAL A 3 21.65 8.49 26.56
CA VAL A 3 22.13 7.11 26.71
C VAL A 3 21.61 6.32 25.51
N LYS A 4 22.53 5.77 24.71
CA LYS A 4 22.25 4.87 23.58
C LYS A 4 22.88 3.53 23.90
N ASP A 5 22.28 2.85 24.86
CA ASP A 5 22.65 1.50 25.26
C ASP A 5 21.61 0.50 24.75
N GLU A 6 21.79 -0.77 25.08
CA GLU A 6 20.88 -1.84 24.69
C GLU A 6 19.45 -1.62 25.19
N ASN A 7 19.28 -0.99 26.37
CA ASN A 7 17.96 -0.66 26.91
C ASN A 7 17.26 0.42 26.07
N PHE A 8 18.00 1.41 25.58
CA PHE A 8 17.47 2.42 24.67
C PHE A 8 16.97 1.77 23.36
N ASP A 9 17.74 0.86 22.79
CA ASP A 9 17.36 0.15 21.55
C ASP A 9 16.13 -0.75 21.78
N HIS A 10 16.07 -1.48 22.89
CA HIS A 10 14.89 -2.27 23.28
C HIS A 10 13.65 -1.40 23.47
N PHE A 11 13.79 -0.24 24.12
CA PHE A 11 12.68 0.70 24.30
C PHE A 11 12.18 1.24 22.96
N CYS A 12 13.08 1.64 22.06
CA CYS A 12 12.70 2.10 20.72
C CYS A 12 11.96 1.03 19.92
N GLN A 13 12.44 -0.22 19.94
CA GLN A 13 11.77 -1.34 19.27
C GLN A 13 10.37 -1.61 19.85
N ALA A 14 10.24 -1.59 21.17
CA ALA A 14 8.94 -1.78 21.83
C ALA A 14 7.97 -0.63 21.50
N LEU A 15 8.47 0.61 21.49
CA LEU A 15 7.68 1.79 21.12
C LEU A 15 7.22 1.72 19.66
N ASP A 16 8.11 1.40 18.73
CA ASP A 16 7.79 1.23 17.32
C ASP A 16 6.75 0.14 17.12
N PHE A 17 6.89 -1.00 17.80
CA PHE A 17 5.92 -2.10 17.75
C PHE A 17 4.53 -1.67 18.22
N VAL A 18 4.44 -0.97 19.35
CA VAL A 18 3.16 -0.48 19.89
C VAL A 18 2.54 0.55 18.95
N CYS A 19 3.31 1.53 18.50
CA CYS A 19 2.83 2.56 17.58
C CYS A 19 2.36 1.98 16.24
N GLU A 20 3.11 1.03 15.66
CA GLU A 20 2.72 0.34 14.43
C GLU A 20 1.45 -0.48 14.63
N SER A 21 1.33 -1.20 15.74
CA SER A 21 0.16 -2.01 16.06
C SER A 21 -1.09 -1.14 16.18
N LEU A 22 -1.01 -0.02 16.92
CA LEU A 22 -2.11 0.93 17.06
C LEU A 22 -2.47 1.59 15.73
N ALA A 23 -1.48 1.98 14.92
CA ALA A 23 -1.73 2.55 13.60
C ALA A 23 -2.47 1.58 12.68
N LYS A 24 -2.12 0.29 12.70
CA LYS A 24 -2.84 -0.74 11.93
C LYS A 24 -4.27 -0.95 12.43
N LEU A 25 -4.49 -0.92 13.76
CA LEU A 25 -5.83 -1.01 14.34
C LEU A 25 -6.73 0.16 13.90
N ILE A 26 -6.21 1.39 13.88
CA ILE A 26 -6.94 2.57 13.37
C ILE A 26 -7.35 2.34 11.91
N VAL A 27 -6.45 1.83 11.07
CA VAL A 27 -6.74 1.58 9.66
C VAL A 27 -7.81 0.49 9.47
N ARG A 28 -7.75 -0.59 10.28
CA ARG A 28 -8.75 -1.67 10.25
C ARG A 28 -10.13 -1.20 10.68
N ASP A 29 -10.18 -0.25 11.62
CA ASP A 29 -11.41 0.38 12.09
C ASP A 29 -11.82 1.59 11.22
N GLY A 30 -11.31 1.68 10.00
CA GLY A 30 -11.73 2.71 9.05
C GLY A 30 -13.25 2.66 8.81
N GLU A 31 -13.90 3.82 8.74
CA GLU A 31 -15.36 3.88 8.63
C GLU A 31 -15.89 3.14 7.40
N GLY A 32 -16.59 2.03 7.65
CA GLY A 32 -17.11 1.18 6.57
C GLY A 32 -16.05 0.43 5.78
N ALA A 33 -14.80 0.37 6.25
CA ALA A 33 -13.77 -0.48 5.69
C ALA A 33 -14.17 -1.95 5.79
N THR A 34 -13.80 -2.72 4.77
CA THR A 34 -13.90 -4.19 4.77
C THR A 34 -12.56 -4.86 4.55
N LYS A 35 -11.57 -4.12 4.04
CA LYS A 35 -10.23 -4.65 3.74
C LYS A 35 -9.14 -3.75 4.28
N PHE A 36 -8.13 -4.36 4.87
CA PHE A 36 -6.87 -3.74 5.21
C PHE A 36 -5.92 -3.79 4.01
N ILE A 37 -5.26 -2.67 3.71
CA ILE A 37 -4.34 -2.54 2.58
C ILE A 37 -2.97 -2.17 3.11
N GLU A 38 -1.96 -2.94 2.72
CA GLU A 38 -0.56 -2.62 2.96
C GLU A 38 0.16 -2.36 1.64
N VAL A 39 0.62 -1.13 1.44
CA VAL A 39 1.41 -0.74 0.27
C VAL A 39 2.88 -0.68 0.65
N ARG A 40 3.69 -1.56 0.07
CA ARG A 40 5.15 -1.59 0.21
C ARG A 40 5.79 -1.11 -1.08
N VAL A 41 6.65 -0.10 -0.98
CA VAL A 41 7.52 0.33 -2.08
C VAL A 41 8.94 -0.04 -1.73
N LYS A 42 9.65 -0.67 -2.66
CA LYS A 42 11.08 -0.98 -2.55
C LYS A 42 11.82 -0.59 -3.83
N GLY A 43 13.14 -0.58 -3.75
CA GLY A 43 13.99 -0.26 -4.89
C GLY A 43 13.92 1.21 -5.30
N ALA A 44 13.53 2.13 -4.40
CA ALA A 44 13.47 3.54 -4.74
C ALA A 44 14.87 4.19 -4.74
N PRO A 45 15.11 5.19 -5.60
CA PRO A 45 16.39 5.92 -5.64
C PRO A 45 16.57 6.84 -4.43
N PHE A 46 15.47 7.31 -3.83
CA PHE A 46 15.49 8.18 -2.66
C PHE A 46 14.39 7.79 -1.66
N PRO A 47 14.58 8.01 -0.35
CA PRO A 47 13.58 7.66 0.67
C PRO A 47 12.26 8.42 0.48
N LYS A 48 12.34 9.67 0.01
CA LYS A 48 11.16 10.51 -0.24
C LYS A 48 10.27 9.97 -1.36
N ASP A 49 10.87 9.35 -2.38
CA ASP A 49 10.14 8.82 -3.54
C ASP A 49 9.38 7.56 -3.14
N ALA A 50 10.01 6.66 -2.37
CA ALA A 50 9.33 5.50 -1.79
C ALA A 50 8.09 5.92 -0.97
N ARG A 51 8.26 6.91 -0.07
CA ARG A 51 7.16 7.40 0.78
C ARG A 51 6.04 8.06 -0.03
N ARG A 52 6.37 8.86 -1.05
CA ARG A 52 5.39 9.50 -1.94
C ARG A 52 4.57 8.45 -2.69
N ILE A 53 5.22 7.45 -3.27
CA ILE A 53 4.54 6.38 -4.02
C ILE A 53 3.66 5.54 -3.10
N ALA A 54 4.18 5.09 -1.95
CA ALA A 54 3.42 4.26 -1.01
C ALA A 54 2.14 4.98 -0.55
N ARG A 55 2.28 6.27 -0.20
CA ARG A 55 1.15 7.12 0.20
C ARG A 55 0.16 7.36 -0.94
N ALA A 56 0.66 7.68 -2.15
CA ALA A 56 -0.19 7.98 -3.30
C ALA A 56 -1.07 6.79 -3.69
N VAL A 57 -0.50 5.58 -3.68
CA VAL A 57 -1.24 4.34 -3.99
C VAL A 57 -2.25 4.03 -2.89
N ALA A 58 -1.86 4.10 -1.61
CA ALA A 58 -2.76 3.83 -0.50
C ALA A 58 -3.94 4.81 -0.41
N ASN A 59 -3.73 6.08 -0.79
CA ASN A 59 -4.76 7.13 -0.77
C ASN A 59 -5.56 7.24 -2.08
N SER A 60 -5.21 6.48 -3.13
CA SER A 60 -5.90 6.55 -4.40
C SER A 60 -7.33 6.01 -4.28
N MET A 61 -8.33 6.86 -4.50
CA MET A 61 -9.75 6.47 -4.46
C MET A 61 -10.05 5.34 -5.46
N LEU A 62 -9.39 5.35 -6.62
CA LEU A 62 -9.55 4.29 -7.63
C LEU A 62 -8.95 2.97 -7.16
N VAL A 63 -7.79 2.98 -6.51
CA VAL A 63 -7.20 1.76 -5.94
C VAL A 63 -8.08 1.23 -4.80
N LYS A 64 -8.50 2.10 -3.88
CA LYS A 64 -9.35 1.74 -2.74
C LYS A 64 -10.70 1.15 -3.17
N THR A 65 -11.34 1.70 -4.20
CA THR A 65 -12.60 1.16 -4.75
C THR A 65 -12.41 -0.13 -5.54
N ALA A 66 -11.28 -0.28 -6.26
CA ALA A 66 -10.98 -1.54 -6.94
C ALA A 66 -10.82 -2.68 -5.93
N ILE A 67 -10.14 -2.42 -4.81
CA ILE A 67 -9.95 -3.39 -3.73
C ILE A 67 -11.28 -3.72 -3.04
N ALA A 68 -12.12 -2.72 -2.75
CA ALA A 68 -13.46 -2.94 -2.20
C ALA A 68 -14.31 -3.88 -3.08
N GLY A 69 -14.24 -3.70 -4.41
CA GLY A 69 -14.99 -4.51 -5.38
C GLY A 69 -14.29 -5.80 -5.80
N ALA A 70 -13.17 -6.18 -5.18
CA ALA A 70 -12.31 -7.28 -5.61
C ALA A 70 -11.98 -7.26 -7.13
N SER A 71 -11.87 -6.06 -7.71
CA SER A 71 -11.62 -5.84 -9.13
C SER A 71 -10.12 -5.91 -9.41
N PRO A 72 -9.65 -6.84 -10.28
CA PRO A 72 -8.22 -7.08 -10.56
C PRO A 72 -7.57 -5.98 -11.43
N ASN A 73 -7.77 -4.71 -11.07
CA ASN A 73 -7.33 -3.56 -11.84
C ASN A 73 -5.97 -3.03 -11.34
N TRP A 74 -4.90 -3.75 -11.69
CA TRP A 74 -3.52 -3.33 -11.42
C TRP A 74 -3.14 -2.02 -12.14
N GLY A 75 -3.82 -1.68 -13.24
CA GLY A 75 -3.61 -0.42 -13.98
C GLY A 75 -3.86 0.82 -13.11
N ARG A 76 -4.83 0.77 -12.19
CA ARG A 76 -5.07 1.84 -11.20
C ARG A 76 -3.89 2.02 -10.23
N VAL A 77 -3.19 0.95 -9.88
CA VAL A 77 -1.96 1.03 -9.06
C VAL A 77 -0.86 1.73 -9.85
N MET A 78 -0.62 1.31 -11.10
CA MET A 78 0.39 1.96 -11.96
C MET A 78 0.09 3.44 -12.22
N SER A 79 -1.19 3.79 -12.41
CA SER A 79 -1.63 5.19 -12.53
C SER A 79 -1.31 5.99 -11.26
N ALA A 80 -1.59 5.45 -10.08
CA ALA A 80 -1.26 6.09 -8.80
C ALA A 80 0.25 6.23 -8.55
N VAL A 81 1.06 5.24 -8.99
CA VAL A 81 2.53 5.34 -8.98
C VAL A 81 3.00 6.51 -9.85
N GLY A 82 2.45 6.64 -11.07
CA GLY A 82 2.78 7.74 -11.98
C GLY A 82 2.37 9.12 -11.45
N ALA A 83 1.24 9.19 -10.74
CA ALA A 83 0.73 10.42 -10.13
C ALA A 83 1.48 10.84 -8.84
N ALA A 84 2.39 10.03 -8.32
CA ALA A 84 3.06 10.28 -7.04
C ALA A 84 4.08 11.44 -7.06
N HIS A 85 4.34 12.06 -8.22
CA HIS A 85 5.37 13.09 -8.41
C HIS A 85 6.73 12.68 -7.81
N ALA A 86 7.10 11.41 -8.04
CA ALA A 86 8.33 10.78 -7.58
C ALA A 86 9.22 10.41 -8.77
N LYS A 87 10.53 10.26 -8.54
CA LYS A 87 11.43 9.77 -9.59
C LYS A 87 11.16 8.29 -9.86
N VAL A 88 10.54 7.99 -10.99
CA VAL A 88 10.26 6.62 -11.41
C VAL A 88 10.49 6.44 -12.92
N LYS A 89 11.11 5.33 -13.30
CA LYS A 89 11.19 4.81 -14.67
C LYS A 89 10.12 3.72 -14.85
N PRO A 90 8.98 3.99 -15.52
CA PRO A 90 7.84 3.07 -15.56
C PRO A 90 8.17 1.68 -16.10
N HIS A 91 9.02 1.60 -17.13
CA HIS A 91 9.45 0.35 -17.78
C HIS A 91 10.33 -0.57 -16.90
N ARG A 92 10.60 -0.17 -15.65
CA ARG A 92 11.35 -0.98 -14.68
C ARG A 92 10.51 -1.39 -13.48
N VAL A 93 9.24 -0.97 -13.43
CA VAL A 93 8.39 -1.19 -12.25
C VAL A 93 7.80 -2.58 -12.30
N ASP A 94 7.93 -3.31 -11.20
CA ASP A 94 7.17 -4.52 -10.96
C ASP A 94 6.12 -4.26 -9.88
N VAL A 95 4.95 -4.88 -10.02
CA VAL A 95 3.88 -4.83 -9.03
C VAL A 95 3.44 -6.24 -8.68
N TYR A 96 3.32 -6.49 -7.39
CA TYR A 96 2.86 -7.74 -6.82
C TYR A 96 1.65 -7.48 -5.93
N PHE A 97 0.68 -8.38 -5.99
CA PHE A 97 -0.34 -8.52 -4.96
C PHE A 97 -0.02 -9.79 -4.17
N ASP A 98 0.22 -9.64 -2.88
CA ASP A 98 0.94 -10.62 -2.05
C ASP A 98 2.22 -11.12 -2.73
N ASN A 99 2.24 -12.39 -3.12
CA ASN A 99 3.37 -13.03 -3.80
C ASN A 99 3.17 -13.15 -5.32
N PHE A 100 2.07 -12.59 -5.84
CA PHE A 100 1.67 -12.77 -7.22
C PHE A 100 2.04 -11.56 -8.08
N LEU A 101 2.90 -11.79 -9.08
CA LEU A 101 3.38 -10.76 -10.01
C LEU A 101 2.28 -10.40 -11.03
N VAL A 102 1.86 -9.14 -11.04
CA VAL A 102 0.80 -8.65 -11.93
C VAL A 102 1.31 -7.64 -12.97
N VAL A 103 2.41 -6.95 -12.66
CA VAL A 103 3.11 -6.05 -13.58
C VAL A 103 4.58 -6.43 -13.57
N LYS A 104 5.17 -6.64 -14.73
CA LYS A 104 6.60 -6.86 -14.92
C LYS A 104 7.16 -5.84 -15.90
N GLY A 105 8.16 -5.07 -15.49
CA GLY A 105 8.77 -4.05 -16.36
C GLY A 105 7.77 -3.02 -16.88
N GLY A 106 6.78 -2.65 -16.07
CA GLY A 106 5.74 -1.69 -16.40
C GLY A 106 4.59 -2.22 -17.26
N LEU A 107 4.60 -3.50 -17.65
CA LEU A 107 3.54 -4.13 -18.46
C LEU A 107 2.80 -5.18 -17.63
N GLY A 108 1.51 -5.33 -17.90
CA GLY A 108 0.68 -6.37 -17.30
C GLY A 108 1.15 -7.78 -17.68
N VAL A 109 0.90 -8.75 -16.82
CA VAL A 109 1.16 -10.17 -17.09
C VAL A 109 -0.17 -10.87 -17.40
N ASP A 110 -0.31 -11.47 -18.58
CA ASP A 110 -1.59 -11.98 -19.11
C ASP A 110 -2.28 -13.03 -18.21
N ALA A 111 -1.52 -13.84 -17.47
CA ALA A 111 -2.06 -14.87 -16.58
C ALA A 111 -2.53 -14.33 -15.20
N ALA A 112 -2.65 -13.01 -15.05
CA ALA A 112 -2.81 -12.37 -13.74
C ALA A 112 -4.24 -12.18 -13.25
N GLU A 113 -5.21 -11.99 -14.14
CA GLU A 113 -6.50 -11.41 -13.73
C GLU A 113 -7.33 -12.34 -12.83
N GLU A 114 -7.45 -13.62 -13.18
CA GLU A 114 -8.25 -14.58 -12.41
C GLU A 114 -7.66 -14.80 -11.01
N LYS A 115 -6.33 -14.99 -10.92
CA LYS A 115 -5.62 -15.17 -9.66
C LYS A 115 -5.63 -13.92 -8.79
N LEU A 116 -5.53 -12.75 -9.41
CA LEU A 116 -5.61 -11.46 -8.71
C LEU A 116 -7.00 -11.26 -8.10
N GLY A 117 -8.07 -11.67 -8.78
CA GLY A 117 -9.42 -11.65 -8.24
C GLY A 117 -9.54 -12.42 -6.92
N GLU A 118 -8.96 -13.63 -6.84
CA GLU A 118 -8.96 -14.43 -5.61
C GLU A 118 -8.15 -13.78 -4.47
N VAL A 119 -6.98 -13.21 -4.79
CA VAL A 119 -6.18 -12.47 -3.79
C VAL A 119 -6.99 -11.29 -3.23
N LEU A 120 -7.71 -10.56 -4.08
CA LEU A 120 -8.48 -9.40 -3.65
C LEU A 120 -9.72 -9.74 -2.83
N LYS A 121 -10.17 -11.01 -2.81
CA LYS A 121 -11.26 -11.44 -1.92
C LYS A 121 -10.85 -11.49 -0.45
N GLN A 122 -9.55 -11.56 -0.15
CA GLN A 122 -9.04 -11.59 1.22
C GLN A 122 -9.28 -10.26 1.96
N ASP A 123 -9.35 -10.33 3.30
CA ASP A 123 -9.53 -9.16 4.16
C ASP A 123 -8.25 -8.32 4.28
N GLU A 124 -7.11 -8.87 3.89
CA GLU A 124 -5.82 -8.19 3.85
C GLU A 124 -5.26 -8.26 2.43
N VAL A 125 -4.91 -7.09 1.88
CA VAL A 125 -4.33 -6.99 0.54
C VAL A 125 -2.98 -6.31 0.65
N LYS A 126 -1.92 -7.05 0.33
CA LYS A 126 -0.56 -6.51 0.26
C LYS A 126 -0.21 -6.15 -1.18
N ILE A 127 0.16 -4.89 -1.41
CA ILE A 127 0.63 -4.41 -2.71
C ILE A 127 2.12 -4.11 -2.58
N THR A 128 2.96 -4.86 -3.28
CA THR A 128 4.41 -4.58 -3.34
C THR A 128 4.77 -3.99 -4.68
N ILE A 129 5.38 -2.81 -4.67
CA ILE A 129 5.86 -2.09 -5.85
C ILE A 129 7.39 -2.06 -5.78
N ASP A 130 8.03 -2.74 -6.72
CA ASP A 130 9.49 -2.72 -6.87
C ASP A 130 9.89 -1.78 -7.99
N LEU A 131 10.62 -0.72 -7.66
CA LEU A 131 11.06 0.27 -8.64
C LEU A 131 12.37 -0.13 -9.31
N HIS A 132 13.16 -1.05 -8.74
CA HIS A 132 14.48 -1.46 -9.26
C HIS A 132 15.46 -0.30 -9.54
N GLN A 133 15.33 0.81 -8.82
CA GLN A 133 15.99 2.09 -9.09
C GLN A 133 16.87 2.60 -7.93
N GLY A 134 17.04 1.80 -6.87
CA GLY A 134 17.84 2.12 -5.70
C GLY A 134 17.64 1.11 -4.58
N LYS A 135 17.81 1.54 -3.32
CA LYS A 135 17.73 0.67 -2.13
C LYS A 135 16.68 1.09 -1.11
N ASP A 136 16.09 2.26 -1.31
CA ASP A 136 15.15 2.82 -0.34
C ASP A 136 13.79 2.14 -0.42
N LYS A 137 13.12 2.10 0.73
CA LYS A 137 11.82 1.46 0.91
C LYS A 137 10.91 2.30 1.78
N ALA A 138 9.61 2.10 1.63
CA ALA A 138 8.59 2.68 2.48
C ALA A 138 7.36 1.76 2.53
N THR A 139 6.66 1.77 3.66
CA THR A 139 5.38 1.09 3.83
C THR A 139 4.34 2.12 4.19
N PHE A 140 3.12 1.97 3.66
CA PHE A 140 1.96 2.77 4.04
C PHE A 140 0.76 1.84 4.21
N TRP A 141 -0.05 2.08 5.23
CA TRP A 141 -1.26 1.31 5.48
C TRP A 141 -2.50 2.15 5.19
N GLY A 142 -3.52 1.52 4.62
CA GLY A 142 -4.80 2.12 4.33
C GLY A 142 -5.90 1.06 4.35
N CYS A 143 -7.13 1.48 4.09
CA CYS A 143 -8.27 0.58 3.93
C CYS A 143 -8.88 0.75 2.54
N ASP A 144 -9.85 -0.06 2.17
CA ASP A 144 -10.65 0.12 0.98
C ASP A 144 -11.59 1.35 1.06
N LEU A 145 -12.35 1.62 -0.01
CA LEU A 145 -13.37 2.67 -0.05
C LEU A 145 -14.69 2.04 -0.47
N THR A 146 -15.63 1.94 0.46
CA THR A 146 -16.91 1.27 0.27
C THR A 146 -18.06 2.27 0.20
N GLU A 147 -19.22 1.81 -0.27
CA GLU A 147 -20.46 2.59 -0.18
C GLU A 147 -20.87 2.87 1.28
N LYS A 148 -20.48 2.01 2.23
CA LYS A 148 -20.75 2.19 3.66
C LYS A 148 -20.05 3.41 4.21
N TYR A 149 -18.81 3.69 3.77
CA TYR A 149 -18.11 4.94 4.09
C TYR A 149 -18.95 6.17 3.72
N VAL A 150 -19.50 6.19 2.50
CA VAL A 150 -20.36 7.29 2.01
C VAL A 150 -21.66 7.36 2.81
N LYS A 151 -22.27 6.21 3.14
CA LYS A 151 -23.51 6.14 3.93
C LYS A 151 -23.33 6.68 5.34
N ILE A 152 -22.20 6.37 5.99
CA ILE A 152 -21.82 6.88 7.30
C ILE A 152 -21.62 8.40 7.20
N ASN A 153 -20.76 8.83 6.28
CA ASN A 153 -20.33 10.22 6.21
C ASN A 153 -21.38 11.22 5.70
N LYS A 154 -22.36 10.78 4.90
CA LYS A 154 -23.44 11.67 4.42
C LYS A 154 -24.55 11.91 5.45
N ARG A 155 -24.55 11.16 6.55
CA ARG A 155 -25.62 11.18 7.57
C ARG A 155 -25.20 11.86 8.87
N TYR A 156 -23.94 12.28 9.00
CA TYR A 156 -23.55 13.18 10.08
C TYR A 156 -24.26 14.52 9.88
N VAL A 157 -25.01 14.92 10.90
CA VAL A 157 -25.64 16.23 11.04
C VAL A 157 -24.74 17.11 11.89
#